data_AF-A0A9X2IV56-F1
#
_entry.id   AF-A0A9X2IV56-F1
#
_cell.length_a   1.000
_cell.length_b   1.000
_cell.length_c   1.000
_cell.angle_alpha   90.00
_cell.angle_beta   90.00
_cell.angle_gamma   90.00
#
_symmetry.space_group_name_H-M   'P 1'
#
loop_
_entity.id
_entity.type
_entity.pdbx_description
1 polymer ?
#
loop_
_entity_poly.entity_id
_entity_poly.type
_entity_poly.pdbx_seq_one_letter_code
_entity_poly.pdbx_strand_id
1 'polypeptide(L)'
;MGLDHRQEDTEELELELVREVVLARRRLDSIVLAALTFGAELLEHSSECATAMRAAQILEEHAVDETDVARDPRGALREDMARDRERAQRIGMVREPGRPESESDRRRRKQTALLREVRADLLEVVRRCRKFSFDRVAFADGIAEGLCAATDKLVVGADMETYRAWQRGMILKISEEPQPGGPPRAMATVDAGPGRGPLTVEWDSCERRLALVARMARAGVSPVVICDRLLADLSVSSPLRYSVR
;
A
#
# COMPACT_ATOMS: atom_id res chain seq x y z
N MET A 1 47.42 -21.50 28.96
CA MET A 1 47.50 -20.03 28.97
C MET A 1 47.54 -19.46 27.54
N GLY A 2 46.69 -19.92 26.61
CA GLY A 2 46.74 -19.48 25.21
C GLY A 2 45.45 -19.70 24.41
N LEU A 3 44.37 -20.10 25.10
CA LEU A 3 43.03 -20.23 24.53
C LEU A 3 42.16 -19.01 24.89
N ASP A 4 42.39 -18.40 26.07
CA ASP A 4 41.66 -17.19 26.51
C ASP A 4 41.94 -15.97 25.61
N HIS A 5 43.19 -15.70 25.23
CA HIS A 5 43.52 -14.55 24.36
C HIS A 5 42.88 -14.63 22.96
N ARG A 6 42.73 -15.82 22.38
CA ARG A 6 42.07 -15.95 21.06
C ARG A 6 40.57 -15.67 21.14
N GLN A 7 39.98 -15.91 22.31
CA GLN A 7 38.56 -15.70 22.56
C GLN A 7 38.29 -14.22 22.83
N GLU A 8 39.17 -13.56 23.61
CA GLU A 8 39.17 -12.12 23.83
C GLU A 8 39.31 -11.33 22.50
N ASP A 9 40.27 -11.70 21.65
CA ASP A 9 40.47 -11.06 20.34
C ASP A 9 39.25 -11.20 19.41
N THR A 10 38.54 -12.34 19.49
CA THR A 10 37.35 -12.58 18.66
C THR A 10 36.15 -11.76 19.14
N GLU A 11 35.98 -11.64 20.45
CA GLU A 11 34.90 -10.84 21.05
C GLU A 11 35.10 -9.33 20.81
N GLU A 12 36.35 -8.85 20.81
CA GLU A 12 36.68 -7.47 20.46
C GLU A 12 36.36 -7.16 19.00
N LEU A 13 36.74 -8.05 18.06
CA LEU A 13 36.41 -7.91 16.64
C LEU A 13 34.90 -7.93 16.38
N GLU A 14 34.15 -8.78 17.08
CA GLU A 14 32.68 -8.79 16.99
C GLU A 14 32.06 -7.49 17.49
N LEU A 15 32.56 -6.94 18.60
CA LEU A 15 32.08 -5.67 19.15
C LEU A 15 32.38 -4.50 18.21
N GLU A 16 33.57 -4.48 17.59
CA GLU A 16 33.95 -3.48 16.60
C GLU A 16 33.06 -3.56 15.36
N LEU A 17 32.79 -4.78 14.86
CA LEU A 17 31.87 -4.99 13.75
C LEU A 17 30.45 -4.50 14.08
N VAL A 18 29.93 -4.85 15.27
CA VAL A 18 28.60 -4.38 15.70
C VAL A 18 28.57 -2.85 15.78
N ARG A 19 29.62 -2.23 16.31
CA ARG A 19 29.74 -0.77 16.39
C ARG A 19 29.70 -0.14 15.00
N GLU A 20 30.48 -0.63 14.05
CA GLU A 20 30.49 -0.10 12.68
C GLU A 20 29.13 -0.23 11.99
N VAL A 21 28.49 -1.40 12.13
CA VAL A 21 27.16 -1.65 11.53
C VAL A 21 26.10 -0.70 12.11
N VAL A 22 26.08 -0.51 13.43
CA VAL A 22 25.13 0.39 14.09
C VAL A 22 25.38 1.84 13.67
N LEU A 23 26.64 2.29 13.64
CA LEU A 23 26.98 3.65 13.21
C LEU A 23 26.64 3.90 11.75
N ALA A 24 27.03 3.00 10.85
CA ALA A 24 26.72 3.11 9.42
C ALA A 24 25.21 3.22 9.19
N ARG A 25 24.44 2.41 9.91
CA ARG A 25 22.99 2.42 9.85
C ARG A 25 22.39 3.73 10.34
N ARG A 26 22.76 4.18 11.55
CA ARG A 26 22.23 5.42 12.14
C ARG A 26 22.59 6.64 11.29
N ARG A 27 23.80 6.68 10.72
CA ARG A 27 24.24 7.73 9.77
C ARG A 27 23.36 7.73 8.51
N LEU A 28 23.06 6.56 7.94
CA LEU A 28 22.19 6.45 6.77
C LEU A 28 20.76 6.91 7.09
N ASP A 29 20.18 6.45 8.19
CA ASP A 29 18.83 6.84 8.61
C ASP A 29 18.73 8.35 8.89
N SER A 30 19.76 8.93 9.52
CA SER A 30 19.90 10.37 9.76
C SER A 30 19.93 11.17 8.45
N ILE A 31 20.75 10.77 7.47
CA ILE A 31 20.83 11.43 6.16
C ILE A 31 19.49 11.38 5.43
N VAL A 32 18.80 10.23 5.47
CA VAL A 32 17.47 10.09 4.85
C VAL A 32 16.47 11.02 5.51
N LEU A 33 16.44 11.10 6.84
CA LEU A 33 15.55 12.01 7.57
C LEU A 33 15.87 13.47 7.23
N ALA A 34 17.14 13.86 7.24
CA ALA A 34 17.56 15.21 6.87
C ALA A 34 17.12 15.57 5.44
N ALA A 35 17.26 14.66 4.48
CA ALA A 35 16.81 14.86 3.10
C ALA A 35 15.28 15.01 2.99
N LEU A 36 14.51 14.23 3.77
CA LEU A 36 13.05 14.33 3.79
C LEU A 36 12.58 15.63 4.46
N THR A 37 13.18 16.04 5.58
CA THR A 37 12.90 17.31 6.26
C THR A 37 13.19 18.48 5.32
N PHE A 38 14.36 18.47 4.69
CA PHE A 38 14.72 19.49 3.71
C PHE A 38 13.78 19.51 2.51
N GLY A 39 13.39 18.35 1.97
CA GLY A 39 12.38 18.23 0.92
C GLY A 39 11.02 18.82 1.29
N ALA A 40 10.59 18.70 2.54
CA ALA A 40 9.36 19.28 3.04
C ALA A 40 9.44 20.82 3.16
N GLU A 41 10.60 21.35 3.58
CA GLU A 41 10.83 22.78 3.77
C GLU A 41 11.21 23.54 2.49
N LEU A 42 11.62 22.82 1.43
CA LEU A 42 11.98 23.38 0.13
C LEU A 42 10.83 24.12 -0.56
N LEU A 43 9.58 23.89 -0.15
CA LEU A 43 8.42 24.60 -0.68
C LEU A 43 8.34 26.08 -0.26
N GLU A 44 9.16 26.49 0.72
CA GLU A 44 9.06 27.82 1.35
C GLU A 44 10.21 28.78 0.99
N HIS A 45 11.21 28.34 0.22
CA HIS A 45 12.45 29.09 0.00
C HIS A 45 12.73 29.35 -1.48
N SER A 46 12.89 30.63 -1.86
CA SER A 46 13.18 31.07 -3.24
C SER A 46 14.64 31.47 -3.51
N SER A 47 15.49 31.50 -2.49
CA SER A 47 16.91 31.89 -2.58
C SER A 47 17.83 30.70 -2.32
N GLU A 48 18.77 30.46 -3.24
CA GLU A 48 19.76 29.37 -3.14
C GLU A 48 20.61 29.44 -1.86
N CYS A 49 20.96 30.65 -1.39
CA CYS A 49 21.74 30.84 -0.17
C CYS A 49 20.95 30.47 1.09
N ALA A 50 19.67 30.87 1.15
CA ALA A 50 18.77 30.50 2.26
C ALA A 50 18.55 28.98 2.31
N THR A 51 18.38 28.37 1.13
CA THR A 51 18.26 26.92 0.97
C THR A 51 19.51 26.18 1.44
N ALA A 52 20.70 26.64 1.07
CA ALA A 52 21.96 26.02 1.50
C ALA A 52 22.21 26.15 3.02
N MET A 53 21.93 27.32 3.61
CA MET A 53 22.03 27.52 5.06
C MET A 53 21.05 26.61 5.81
N ARG A 54 19.82 26.49 5.31
CA ARG A 54 18.82 25.63 5.95
C ARG A 54 19.18 24.15 5.84
N ALA A 55 19.69 23.72 4.68
CA ALA A 55 20.22 22.36 4.51
C ALA A 55 21.32 22.05 5.54
N ALA A 56 22.24 22.99 5.77
CA ALA A 56 23.31 22.82 6.75
C ALA A 56 22.78 22.69 8.19
N GLN A 57 21.80 23.52 8.58
CA GLN A 57 21.15 23.42 9.89
C GLN A 57 20.45 22.07 10.09
N ILE A 58 19.70 21.60 9.09
CA ILE A 58 19.01 20.31 9.16
C ILE A 58 20.02 19.16 9.28
N LEU A 59 21.13 19.21 8.54
CA LEU A 59 22.19 18.19 8.66
C LEU A 59 22.82 18.17 10.05
N GLU A 60 22.99 19.33 10.68
CA GLU A 60 23.50 19.45 12.06
C GLU A 60 22.49 18.93 13.09
N GLU A 61 21.21 19.28 12.95
CA GLU A 61 20.11 18.79 13.80
C GLU A 61 19.96 17.26 13.76
N HIS A 62 20.30 16.64 12.64
CA HIS A 62 20.23 15.19 12.45
C HIS A 62 21.57 14.48 12.70
N ALA A 63 22.64 15.16 13.10
CA ALA A 63 23.94 14.53 13.33
C ALA A 63 23.86 13.39 14.36
N VAL A 64 24.52 12.27 14.07
CA VAL A 64 24.51 11.10 14.94
C VAL A 64 25.50 11.29 16.08
N ASP A 65 25.03 11.22 17.32
CA ASP A 65 25.91 11.10 18.48
C ASP A 65 26.49 9.67 18.54
N GLU A 66 27.79 9.57 18.29
CA GLU A 66 28.51 8.29 18.23
C GLU A 66 28.99 7.82 19.61
N THR A 67 28.91 8.68 20.63
CA THR A 67 29.45 8.40 21.96
C THR A 67 28.68 7.29 22.68
N ASP A 68 27.35 7.26 22.52
CA ASP A 68 26.50 6.22 23.06
C ASP A 68 26.76 4.85 22.41
N VAL A 69 27.00 4.82 21.10
CA VAL A 69 27.31 3.59 20.37
C VAL A 69 28.71 3.07 20.70
N ALA A 70 29.67 3.98 20.94
CA ALA A 70 31.01 3.61 21.38
C ALA A 70 31.03 3.00 22.78
N ARG A 71 30.08 3.39 23.65
CA ARG A 71 29.98 2.91 25.04
C ARG A 71 29.30 1.54 25.15
N ASP A 72 28.23 1.30 24.40
CA ASP A 72 27.53 0.00 24.35
C ASP A 72 26.97 -0.31 22.95
N PRO A 73 27.78 -0.90 22.04
CA PRO A 73 27.34 -1.24 20.69
C PRO A 73 26.16 -2.23 20.66
N ARG A 74 26.16 -3.21 21.58
CA ARG A 74 25.12 -4.25 21.64
C ARG A 74 23.81 -3.69 22.22
N GLY A 75 23.89 -2.76 23.17
CA GLY A 75 22.74 -1.97 23.65
C GLY A 75 22.12 -1.14 22.55
N ALA A 76 22.95 -0.36 21.84
CA ALA A 76 22.52 0.47 20.72
C ALA A 76 21.83 -0.34 19.62
N LEU A 77 22.37 -1.53 19.27
CA LEU A 77 21.74 -2.43 18.32
C LEU A 77 20.37 -2.94 18.79
N ARG A 78 20.24 -3.32 20.07
CA ARG A 78 18.97 -3.80 20.63
C ARG A 78 17.90 -2.72 20.61
N GLU A 79 18.27 -1.48 20.92
CA GLU A 79 17.38 -0.33 20.85
C GLU A 79 16.95 -0.03 19.41
N ASP A 80 17.88 -0.09 18.45
CA ASP A 80 17.58 0.10 17.03
C ASP A 80 16.59 -0.97 16.54
N MET A 81 16.82 -2.23 16.88
CA MET A 81 15.89 -3.32 16.57
C MET A 81 14.54 -3.18 17.27
N ALA A 82 14.49 -2.65 18.50
CA ALA A 82 13.24 -2.41 19.21
C ALA A 82 12.43 -1.29 18.54
N ARG A 83 13.10 -0.18 18.20
CA ARG A 83 12.50 0.94 17.43
C ARG A 83 12.01 0.49 16.07
N ASP A 84 12.76 -0.39 15.39
CA ASP A 84 12.32 -0.97 14.11
C ASP A 84 11.07 -1.83 14.28
N ARG A 85 11.02 -2.68 15.31
CA ARG A 85 9.85 -3.51 15.57
C ARG A 85 8.65 -2.64 15.88
N GLU A 86 8.80 -1.60 16.69
CA GLU A 86 7.74 -0.65 17.01
C GLU A 86 7.29 0.12 15.75
N ARG A 87 8.24 0.61 14.94
CA ARG A 87 7.94 1.27 13.66
C ARG A 87 7.21 0.31 12.72
N ALA A 88 7.71 -0.91 12.58
CA ALA A 88 7.14 -1.95 11.75
C ALA A 88 5.75 -2.39 12.26
N GLN A 89 5.50 -2.36 13.56
CA GLN A 89 4.15 -2.56 14.13
C GLN A 89 3.23 -1.39 13.79
N ARG A 90 3.69 -0.14 13.95
CA ARG A 90 2.91 1.07 13.63
C ARG A 90 2.53 1.17 12.15
N ILE A 91 3.44 0.81 11.25
CA ILE A 91 3.21 0.81 9.79
C ILE A 91 2.64 -0.52 9.28
N GLY A 92 2.36 -1.46 10.17
CA GLY A 92 1.70 -2.71 9.82
C GLY A 92 2.53 -3.74 9.07
N MET A 93 3.86 -3.67 9.11
CA MET A 93 4.76 -4.66 8.54
C MET A 93 4.97 -5.89 9.46
N VAL A 94 4.80 -5.76 10.78
CA VAL A 94 4.92 -6.87 11.73
C VAL A 94 3.55 -7.29 12.22
N ARG A 95 3.14 -8.50 11.82
CA ARG A 95 1.93 -9.16 12.35
C ARG A 95 2.25 -9.71 13.74
N GLU A 96 1.50 -9.30 14.76
CA GLU A 96 1.63 -9.87 16.11
C GLU A 96 1.47 -11.41 16.05
N PRO A 97 2.51 -12.18 16.42
CA PRO A 97 2.40 -13.63 16.47
C PRO A 97 1.43 -14.00 17.61
N GLY A 98 0.28 -14.59 17.25
CA GLY A 98 -0.70 -15.12 18.21
C GLY A 98 -2.09 -14.51 18.14
N ARG A 99 -2.31 -13.41 17.41
CA ARG A 99 -3.68 -12.91 17.19
C ARG A 99 -4.38 -13.77 16.12
N PRO A 100 -5.46 -14.52 16.46
CA PRO A 100 -6.21 -15.28 15.47
C PRO A 100 -6.71 -14.31 14.40
N GLU A 101 -6.53 -14.69 13.14
CA GLU A 101 -7.00 -13.90 12.01
C GLU A 101 -8.51 -13.74 12.13
N SER A 102 -8.99 -12.49 12.18
CA SER A 102 -10.43 -12.26 12.20
C SER A 102 -11.07 -12.83 10.92
N GLU A 103 -12.30 -13.32 11.00
CA GLU A 103 -13.01 -13.78 9.80
C GLU A 103 -13.12 -12.67 8.74
N SER A 104 -13.21 -11.41 9.18
CA SER A 104 -13.14 -10.22 8.32
C SER A 104 -11.80 -10.12 7.58
N ASP A 105 -10.67 -10.33 8.25
CA ASP A 105 -9.35 -10.27 7.60
C ASP A 105 -9.19 -11.39 6.57
N ARG A 106 -9.68 -12.60 6.91
CA ARG A 106 -9.65 -13.75 6.00
C ARG A 106 -10.53 -13.49 4.77
N ARG A 107 -11.74 -12.97 4.96
CA ARG A 107 -12.66 -12.59 3.87
C ARG A 107 -12.02 -11.54 2.98
N ARG A 108 -11.39 -10.52 3.57
CA ARG A 108 -10.69 -9.48 2.82
C ARG A 108 -9.52 -10.03 2.02
N ARG A 109 -8.66 -10.87 2.60
CA ARG A 109 -7.54 -11.46 1.84
C ARG A 109 -8.02 -12.24 0.62
N LYS A 110 -9.10 -13.02 0.78
CA LYS A 110 -9.75 -13.70 -0.33
C LYS A 110 -10.25 -12.70 -1.38
N GLN A 111 -10.89 -11.61 -0.95
CA GLN A 111 -11.36 -10.55 -1.84
C GLN A 111 -10.20 -9.86 -2.59
N THR A 112 -9.13 -9.48 -1.90
CA THR A 112 -7.94 -8.89 -2.53
C THR A 112 -7.29 -9.84 -3.53
N ALA A 113 -7.21 -11.13 -3.20
CA ALA A 113 -6.71 -12.16 -4.12
C ALA A 113 -7.59 -12.26 -5.38
N LEU A 114 -8.92 -12.31 -5.21
CA LEU A 114 -9.87 -12.32 -6.33
C LEU A 114 -9.74 -11.08 -7.22
N LEU A 115 -9.62 -9.89 -6.64
CA LEU A 115 -9.42 -8.65 -7.41
C LEU A 115 -8.10 -8.64 -8.20
N ARG A 116 -7.04 -9.25 -7.64
CA ARG A 116 -5.76 -9.42 -8.34
C ARG A 116 -5.88 -10.43 -9.48
N GLU A 117 -6.59 -11.53 -9.27
CA GLU A 117 -6.87 -12.54 -10.29
C GLU A 117 -7.66 -11.92 -11.46
N VAL A 118 -8.78 -11.26 -11.18
CA VAL A 118 -9.60 -10.58 -12.19
C VAL A 118 -8.79 -9.58 -13.00
N ARG A 119 -7.89 -8.82 -12.36
CA ARG A 119 -6.97 -7.92 -13.08
C ARG A 119 -6.04 -8.69 -14.01
N ALA A 120 -5.45 -9.79 -13.55
CA ALA A 120 -4.54 -10.59 -14.36
C ALA A 120 -5.25 -11.17 -15.58
N ASP A 121 -6.47 -11.67 -15.40
CA ASP A 121 -7.31 -12.21 -16.48
C ASP A 121 -7.67 -11.14 -17.51
N LEU A 122 -8.11 -9.95 -17.07
CA LEU A 122 -8.43 -8.86 -17.98
C LEU A 122 -7.20 -8.41 -18.78
N LEU A 123 -6.01 -8.37 -18.16
CA LEU A 123 -4.77 -8.07 -18.87
C LEU A 123 -4.40 -9.16 -19.88
N GLU A 124 -4.71 -10.42 -19.59
CA GLU A 124 -4.50 -11.54 -20.51
C GLU A 124 -5.47 -11.48 -21.69
N VAL A 125 -6.75 -11.17 -21.45
CA VAL A 125 -7.76 -10.93 -22.48
C VAL A 125 -7.30 -9.81 -23.41
N VAL A 126 -6.88 -8.66 -22.86
CA VAL A 126 -6.35 -7.54 -23.67
C VAL A 126 -5.16 -7.99 -24.52
N ARG A 127 -4.21 -8.74 -23.94
CA ARG A 127 -3.05 -9.27 -24.67
C ARG A 127 -3.45 -10.22 -25.80
N ARG A 128 -4.42 -11.10 -25.58
CA ARG A 128 -4.95 -12.01 -26.60
C ARG A 128 -5.66 -11.26 -27.72
N CYS A 129 -6.53 -10.31 -27.36
CA CYS A 129 -7.33 -9.53 -28.30
C CYS A 129 -6.48 -8.60 -29.16
N ARG A 130 -5.30 -8.16 -28.71
CA ARG A 130 -4.36 -7.35 -29.52
C ARG A 130 -4.03 -7.97 -30.88
N LYS A 131 -4.12 -9.28 -31.05
CA LYS A 131 -3.96 -9.96 -32.35
C LYS A 131 -5.00 -9.53 -33.39
N PHE A 132 -6.15 -9.04 -32.94
CA PHE A 132 -7.25 -8.52 -33.76
C PHE A 132 -7.26 -6.99 -33.82
N SER A 133 -6.14 -6.31 -33.55
CA SER A 133 -6.11 -4.83 -33.50
C SER A 133 -6.60 -4.13 -34.77
N PHE A 134 -6.51 -4.80 -35.91
CA PHE A 134 -6.98 -4.29 -37.21
C PHE A 134 -8.46 -4.59 -37.48
N ASP A 135 -9.05 -5.55 -36.77
CA ASP A 135 -10.48 -5.83 -36.76
C ASP A 135 -11.10 -5.30 -35.46
N ARG A 136 -11.59 -4.06 -35.53
CA ARG A 136 -12.14 -3.37 -34.36
C ARG A 136 -13.37 -4.07 -33.77
N VAL A 137 -14.11 -4.83 -34.59
CA VAL A 137 -15.32 -5.55 -34.13
C VAL A 137 -14.88 -6.80 -33.36
N ALA A 138 -14.03 -7.64 -33.96
CA ALA A 138 -13.50 -8.82 -33.29
C ALA A 138 -12.70 -8.47 -32.01
N PHE A 139 -11.99 -7.34 -32.02
CA PHE A 139 -11.33 -6.82 -30.83
C PHE A 139 -12.35 -6.48 -29.73
N ALA A 140 -13.38 -5.71 -30.06
CA ALA A 140 -14.40 -5.29 -29.09
C ALA A 140 -15.19 -6.48 -28.53
N ASP A 141 -15.54 -7.46 -29.37
CA ASP A 141 -16.27 -8.67 -28.97
C ASP A 141 -15.44 -9.53 -28.02
N GLY A 142 -14.14 -9.74 -28.32
CA GLY A 142 -13.25 -10.47 -27.44
C GLY A 142 -13.03 -9.78 -26.09
N ILE A 143 -12.98 -8.44 -26.06
CA ILE A 143 -12.96 -7.69 -24.80
C ILE A 143 -14.30 -7.83 -24.05
N ALA A 144 -15.44 -7.80 -24.75
CA ALA A 144 -16.75 -7.95 -24.14
C ALA A 144 -16.91 -9.33 -23.47
N GLU A 145 -16.52 -10.40 -24.16
CA GLU A 145 -16.52 -11.77 -23.62
C GLU A 145 -15.65 -11.87 -22.36
N GLY A 146 -14.42 -11.35 -22.41
CA GLY A 146 -13.52 -11.36 -21.27
C GLY A 146 -14.01 -10.49 -20.10
N LEU A 147 -14.69 -9.37 -20.38
CA LEU A 147 -15.31 -8.53 -19.36
C LEU A 147 -16.47 -9.25 -18.67
N CYS A 148 -17.31 -9.97 -19.41
CA CYS A 148 -18.39 -10.79 -18.85
C CYS A 148 -17.83 -11.87 -17.91
N ALA A 149 -16.82 -12.62 -18.36
CA ALA A 149 -16.18 -13.66 -17.54
C ALA A 149 -15.54 -13.07 -16.27
N ALA A 150 -14.90 -11.89 -16.37
CA ALA A 150 -14.36 -11.17 -15.23
C ALA A 150 -15.45 -10.71 -14.25
N THR A 151 -16.59 -10.22 -14.75
CA THR A 151 -17.71 -9.85 -13.88
C THR A 151 -18.36 -11.06 -13.21
N ASP A 152 -18.49 -12.20 -13.89
CA ASP A 152 -19.04 -13.42 -13.30
C ASP A 152 -18.21 -13.90 -12.11
N LYS A 153 -16.86 -13.81 -12.22
CA LYS A 153 -15.96 -14.09 -11.09
C LYS A 153 -16.20 -13.14 -9.90
N LEU A 154 -16.46 -11.86 -10.17
CA LEU A 154 -16.74 -10.88 -9.10
C LEU A 154 -18.09 -11.15 -8.42
N VAL A 155 -19.09 -11.69 -9.13
CA VAL A 155 -20.42 -11.98 -8.58
C VAL A 155 -20.36 -13.06 -7.49
N VAL A 156 -19.53 -14.09 -7.65
CA VAL A 156 -19.44 -15.21 -6.68
C VAL A 156 -19.06 -14.74 -5.26
N GLY A 157 -18.30 -13.66 -5.14
CA GLY A 157 -17.86 -13.10 -3.86
C GLY A 157 -18.67 -11.90 -3.36
N ALA A 158 -19.69 -11.46 -4.12
CA ALA A 158 -20.37 -10.19 -3.89
C ALA A 158 -21.58 -10.32 -2.95
N ASP A 159 -21.66 -9.43 -1.97
CA ASP A 159 -22.87 -9.14 -1.23
C ASP A 159 -23.80 -8.26 -2.08
N MET A 160 -24.95 -8.82 -2.45
CA MET A 160 -25.91 -8.14 -3.33
C MET A 160 -26.57 -6.91 -2.69
N GLU A 161 -26.64 -6.82 -1.36
CA GLU A 161 -27.13 -5.61 -0.70
C GLU A 161 -26.13 -4.45 -0.85
N THR A 162 -24.86 -4.74 -0.60
CA THR A 162 -23.74 -3.80 -0.80
C THR A 162 -23.61 -3.42 -2.27
N TYR A 163 -23.78 -4.35 -3.21
CA TYR A 163 -23.84 -4.06 -4.65
C TYR A 163 -24.97 -3.09 -5.01
N ARG A 164 -26.20 -3.29 -4.50
CA ARG A 164 -27.33 -2.40 -4.77
C ARG A 164 -27.09 -0.98 -4.25
N ALA A 165 -26.47 -0.85 -3.08
CA ALA A 165 -26.06 0.44 -2.54
C ALA A 165 -25.04 1.12 -3.47
N TRP A 166 -24.00 0.39 -3.88
CA TRP A 166 -23.03 0.88 -4.86
C TRP A 166 -23.66 1.22 -6.21
N GLN A 167 -24.65 0.48 -6.69
CA GLN A 167 -25.26 0.63 -8.01
C GLN A 167 -25.92 2.01 -8.17
N ARG A 168 -26.50 2.56 -7.10
CA ARG A 168 -27.06 3.93 -7.08
C ARG A 168 -25.99 5.01 -7.26
N GLY A 169 -24.76 4.74 -6.80
CA GLY A 169 -23.58 5.52 -7.15
C GLY A 169 -23.41 6.85 -6.42
N MET A 170 -24.24 7.16 -5.43
CA MET A 170 -24.09 8.38 -4.63
C MET A 170 -23.19 8.10 -3.42
N ILE A 171 -21.94 8.57 -3.51
CA ILE A 171 -20.97 8.54 -2.41
C ILE A 171 -21.14 9.81 -1.61
N LEU A 172 -21.44 9.67 -0.32
CA LEU A 172 -21.64 10.77 0.62
C LEU A 172 -20.32 11.17 1.31
N LYS A 173 -19.49 10.18 1.64
CA LYS A 173 -18.22 10.39 2.35
C LYS A 173 -17.26 9.25 2.04
N ILE A 174 -15.96 9.57 1.98
CA ILE A 174 -14.88 8.58 2.07
C ILE A 174 -14.15 8.85 3.38
N SER A 175 -13.86 7.79 4.13
CA SER A 175 -13.09 7.86 5.38
C SER A 175 -12.07 6.74 5.44
N GLU A 176 -10.96 7.00 6.12
CA GLU A 176 -9.96 6.00 6.40
C GLU A 176 -10.15 5.46 7.82
N GLU A 177 -10.21 4.13 7.94
CA GLU A 177 -10.19 3.44 9.22
C GLU A 177 -8.79 2.86 9.45
N PRO A 178 -8.07 3.29 10.49
CA PRO A 178 -6.77 2.71 10.82
C PRO A 178 -6.94 1.23 11.15
N GLN A 179 -6.05 0.39 10.62
CA GLN A 179 -6.05 -1.03 10.93
C GLN A 179 -4.77 -1.41 11.68
N PRO A 180 -4.86 -2.16 12.80
CA PRO A 180 -3.68 -2.74 13.42
C PRO A 180 -2.98 -3.69 12.45
N GLY A 181 -1.69 -3.47 12.18
CA GLY A 181 -0.93 -4.43 11.39
C GLY A 181 -1.12 -4.32 9.86
N GLY A 182 -1.60 -3.20 9.34
CA GLY A 182 -1.70 -3.01 7.89
C GLY A 182 -2.06 -1.57 7.46
N PRO A 183 -2.05 -1.31 6.14
CA PRO A 183 -2.48 -0.03 5.59
C PRO A 183 -3.95 0.29 5.92
N PRO A 184 -4.32 1.57 6.05
CA PRO A 184 -5.65 1.98 6.45
C PRO A 184 -6.71 1.50 5.46
N ARG A 185 -7.90 1.19 5.99
CA ARG A 185 -9.05 0.76 5.20
C ARG A 185 -9.80 1.97 4.70
N ALA A 186 -9.95 2.10 3.38
CA ALA A 186 -10.84 3.09 2.81
C ALA A 186 -12.29 2.59 2.89
N MET A 187 -13.13 3.35 3.58
CA MET A 187 -14.55 3.13 3.71
C MET A 187 -15.31 4.20 2.95
N ALA A 188 -16.38 3.79 2.27
CA ALA A 188 -17.29 4.68 1.57
C ALA A 188 -18.63 4.68 2.30
N THR A 189 -19.15 5.85 2.62
CA THR A 189 -20.54 6.01 3.01
C THR A 189 -21.33 6.27 1.74
N VAL A 190 -22.23 5.36 1.39
CA VAL A 190 -23.07 5.41 0.19
C VAL A 190 -24.54 5.57 0.58
N ASP A 191 -25.31 6.25 -0.28
CA ASP A 191 -26.75 6.29 -0.13
C ASP A 191 -27.38 4.92 -0.48
N ALA A 192 -27.94 4.25 0.52
CA ALA A 192 -28.63 2.97 0.37
C ALA A 192 -30.09 3.11 -0.13
N GLY A 193 -30.54 4.33 -0.43
CA GLY A 193 -31.80 4.67 -1.07
C GLY A 193 -33.01 4.76 -0.13
N PRO A 194 -34.22 4.96 -0.69
CA PRO A 194 -35.42 5.30 0.08
C PRO A 194 -35.74 4.24 1.14
N GLY A 195 -35.98 4.68 2.37
CA GLY A 195 -36.29 3.81 3.51
C GLY A 195 -35.07 3.08 4.11
N ARG A 196 -33.85 3.33 3.62
CA ARG A 196 -32.60 2.83 4.20
C ARG A 196 -31.69 4.02 4.51
N GLY A 197 -31.08 4.02 5.70
CA GLY A 197 -30.07 5.02 6.05
C GLY A 197 -28.79 4.85 5.22
N PRO A 198 -27.86 5.83 5.27
CA PRO A 198 -26.54 5.70 4.66
C PRO A 198 -25.85 4.41 5.11
N LEU A 199 -25.18 3.74 4.16
CA LEU A 199 -24.45 2.49 4.43
C LEU A 199 -22.95 2.73 4.29
N THR A 200 -22.18 2.33 5.30
CA THR A 200 -20.72 2.36 5.24
C THR A 200 -20.19 1.02 4.75
N VAL A 201 -19.51 1.03 3.60
CA VAL A 201 -19.04 -0.15 2.87
C VAL A 201 -17.57 0.00 2.50
N GLU A 202 -16.88 -1.11 2.30
CA GLU A 202 -15.47 -1.08 1.92
C GLU A 202 -15.30 -0.54 0.49
N TRP A 203 -14.38 0.41 0.31
CA TRP A 203 -14.08 1.01 -0.97
C TRP A 203 -13.50 -0.03 -1.94
N ASP A 204 -12.58 -0.87 -1.47
CA ASP A 204 -11.90 -1.88 -2.27
C ASP A 204 -12.71 -3.19 -2.39
N SER A 205 -13.97 -3.06 -2.77
CA SER A 205 -14.94 -4.16 -2.85
C SER A 205 -15.19 -4.66 -4.29
N CYS A 206 -15.71 -5.89 -4.42
CA CYS A 206 -16.12 -6.50 -5.70
C CYS A 206 -17.40 -5.81 -6.21
N GLU A 207 -18.30 -5.53 -5.28
CA GLU A 207 -19.59 -4.88 -5.42
C GLU A 207 -19.47 -3.51 -6.08
N ARG A 208 -18.49 -2.70 -5.65
CA ARG A 208 -18.20 -1.39 -6.27
C ARG A 208 -17.82 -1.53 -7.74
N ARG A 209 -16.99 -2.52 -8.07
CA ARG A 209 -16.48 -2.74 -9.44
C ARG A 209 -17.54 -3.31 -10.36
N LEU A 210 -18.36 -4.22 -9.84
CA LEU A 210 -19.58 -4.67 -10.52
C LEU A 210 -20.53 -3.51 -10.77
N ALA A 211 -20.75 -2.64 -9.78
CA ALA A 211 -21.63 -1.48 -9.93
C ALA A 211 -21.09 -0.47 -10.96
N LEU A 212 -19.77 -0.26 -11.00
CA LEU A 212 -19.11 0.55 -12.02
C LEU A 212 -19.36 -0.02 -13.43
N VAL A 213 -19.08 -1.30 -13.65
CA VAL A 213 -19.29 -1.97 -14.94
C VAL A 213 -20.76 -1.89 -15.35
N ALA A 214 -21.69 -2.22 -14.45
CA ALA A 214 -23.12 -2.18 -14.72
C ALA A 214 -23.65 -0.77 -15.04
N ARG A 215 -23.12 0.28 -14.41
CA ARG A 215 -23.47 1.67 -14.75
C ARG A 215 -22.96 2.05 -16.13
N MET A 216 -21.71 1.75 -16.44
CA MET A 216 -21.12 2.10 -17.73
C MET A 216 -21.80 1.34 -18.88
N ALA A 217 -22.08 0.04 -18.69
CA ALA A 217 -22.81 -0.77 -19.66
C ALA A 217 -24.22 -0.22 -19.92
N ARG A 218 -24.98 0.15 -18.87
CA ARG A 218 -26.29 0.78 -19.02
C ARG A 218 -26.24 2.14 -19.72
N ALA A 219 -25.14 2.86 -19.60
CA ALA A 219 -24.91 4.12 -20.30
C ALA A 219 -24.44 3.92 -21.76
N GLY A 220 -24.39 2.69 -22.27
CA GLY A 220 -23.95 2.39 -23.64
C GLY A 220 -22.46 2.58 -23.87
N VAL A 221 -21.64 2.57 -22.82
CA VAL A 221 -20.19 2.72 -22.93
C VAL A 221 -19.59 1.46 -23.56
N SER A 222 -18.65 1.64 -24.50
CA SER A 222 -17.96 0.53 -25.18
C SER A 222 -17.27 -0.41 -24.17
N PRO A 223 -17.33 -1.75 -24.38
CA PRO A 223 -16.63 -2.74 -23.55
C PRO A 223 -15.14 -2.48 -23.40
N VAL A 224 -14.50 -1.92 -24.42
CA VAL A 224 -13.08 -1.53 -24.40
C VAL A 224 -12.82 -0.45 -23.36
N VAL A 225 -13.68 0.58 -23.32
CA VAL A 225 -13.57 1.69 -22.35
C VAL A 225 -13.92 1.22 -20.94
N ILE A 226 -14.89 0.33 -20.79
CA ILE A 226 -15.22 -0.27 -19.49
C ILE A 226 -14.04 -1.09 -18.97
N CYS A 227 -13.43 -1.92 -19.81
CA CYS A 227 -12.27 -2.73 -19.46
C CYS A 227 -11.08 -1.88 -19.03
N ASP A 228 -10.75 -0.83 -19.79
CA ASP A 228 -9.67 0.11 -19.42
C ASP A 228 -9.94 0.79 -18.07
N ARG A 229 -11.16 1.28 -17.87
CA ARG A 229 -11.55 1.91 -16.60
C ARG A 229 -11.50 0.95 -15.42
N LEU A 230 -11.92 -0.30 -15.61
CA LEU A 230 -11.86 -1.33 -14.59
C LEU A 230 -10.40 -1.73 -14.27
N LEU A 231 -9.54 -1.85 -15.29
CA LEU A 231 -8.12 -2.12 -15.11
C LEU A 231 -7.41 -0.99 -14.34
N ALA A 232 -7.75 0.27 -14.64
CA ALA A 232 -7.27 1.42 -13.89
C ALA A 232 -7.73 1.38 -12.42
N ASP A 233 -9.00 1.03 -12.18
CA ASP A 233 -9.55 0.91 -10.82
C ASP A 233 -8.98 -0.27 -10.01
N LEU A 234 -8.60 -1.34 -10.70
CA LEU A 234 -7.91 -2.51 -10.15
C LEU A 234 -6.40 -2.32 -10.00
N SER A 235 -5.84 -1.24 -10.55
CA SER A 235 -4.41 -0.95 -10.46
C SER A 235 -4.02 -0.44 -9.08
N VAL A 236 -2.78 -0.74 -8.66
CA VAL A 236 -2.14 -0.18 -7.46
C VAL A 236 -1.98 1.34 -7.54
N SER A 237 -1.95 1.88 -8.77
CA SER A 237 -1.92 3.32 -9.06
C SER A 237 -3.28 4.02 -8.95
N SER A 238 -4.36 3.30 -8.62
CA SER A 238 -5.64 3.96 -8.34
C SER A 238 -5.42 4.97 -7.21
N PRO A 239 -5.77 6.26 -7.40
CA PRO A 239 -5.61 7.30 -6.37
C PRO A 239 -6.28 6.95 -5.04
N LEU A 240 -7.17 5.94 -5.05
CA LEU A 240 -8.00 5.53 -3.93
C LEU A 240 -7.71 4.11 -3.44
N ARG A 241 -6.66 3.43 -3.95
CA ARG A 241 -6.12 2.22 -3.31
C ARG A 241 -5.23 2.63 -2.14
N TYR A 242 -5.88 3.00 -1.05
CA TYR A 242 -5.22 3.32 0.22
C TYR A 242 -4.78 2.06 0.97
N SER A 243 -5.44 0.92 0.75
CA SER A 243 -5.20 -0.31 1.52
C SER A 243 -3.96 -1.11 1.09
N VAL A 244 -3.06 -0.55 0.26
CA VAL A 244 -1.82 -1.22 -0.19
C VAL A 244 -0.62 -0.26 -0.18
N ARG A 245 -0.84 1.05 0.00
CA ARG A 245 0.27 2.03 0.09
C ARG A 245 0.92 1.98 1.46
#